data_AF-A0A2D5VEE8-F1
#
_entry.id   AF-A0A2D5VEE8-F1
#
_cell.length_a   1.000
_cell.length_b   1.000
_cell.length_c   1.000
_cell.angle_alpha   90.00
_cell.angle_beta   90.00
_cell.angle_gamma   90.00
#
_symmetry.space_group_name_H-M   'P 1'
#
loop_
_entity.id
_entity.type
_entity.pdbx_description
1 polymer ?
#
loop_
_entity_poly.entity_id
_entity_poly.type
_entity_poly.pdbx_seq_one_letter_code
_entity_poly.pdbx_strand_id
1 'polypeptide(L)'
;MVRLINEVEHVEYVKEETFPVTHMITELIDQAGSKLKGVFGGAGGRYLLFEHPRGVAGQMPGCHVTDVVVRLRGALEVGDLKEAKRVYGLMAPLFALETLKGIYYPGVLRRRQVIKSSRSRLATDYPTQDAYDHQALDDILKELEPLFIWMEKPVLYGKPDWIKETSRGSNDSNRSSVDTFD
;
A
#
# COMPACT_ATOMS: atom_id res chain seq x y z
N MET A 1 18.38 4.90 -16.90
CA MET A 1 17.35 5.98 -16.89
C MET A 1 17.90 7.30 -17.42
N VAL A 2 19.02 7.82 -16.88
CA VAL A 2 19.63 9.12 -17.26
C VAL A 2 19.76 9.34 -18.78
N ARG A 3 20.23 8.34 -19.53
CA ARG A 3 20.31 8.43 -21.00
C ARG A 3 18.96 8.77 -21.65
N LEU A 4 17.87 8.13 -21.23
CA LEU A 4 16.53 8.38 -21.76
C LEU A 4 16.03 9.78 -21.43
N ILE A 5 16.27 10.25 -20.20
CA ILE A 5 15.96 11.63 -19.80
C ILE A 5 16.67 12.61 -20.75
N ASN A 6 17.95 12.40 -21.03
CA ASN A 6 18.73 13.31 -21.87
C ASN A 6 18.34 13.25 -23.35
N GLU A 7 18.14 12.04 -23.91
CA GLU A 7 17.97 11.84 -25.35
C GLU A 7 16.51 11.97 -25.82
N VAL A 8 15.51 11.72 -24.97
CA VAL A 8 14.09 11.69 -25.39
C VAL A 8 13.37 12.96 -24.94
N GLU A 9 12.92 13.78 -25.89
CA GLU A 9 12.37 15.13 -25.67
C GLU A 9 11.42 15.24 -24.46
N HIS A 10 10.46 14.34 -24.33
CA HIS A 10 9.39 14.44 -23.33
C HIS A 10 9.54 13.54 -22.10
N VAL A 11 10.73 12.96 -21.86
CA VAL A 11 11.00 12.20 -20.63
C VAL A 11 11.52 13.15 -19.55
N GLU A 12 10.60 13.71 -18.77
CA GLU A 12 10.89 14.75 -17.77
C GLU A 12 10.55 14.33 -16.33
N TYR A 13 9.87 13.20 -16.14
CA TYR A 13 9.49 12.66 -14.84
C TYR A 13 9.78 11.16 -14.79
N VAL A 14 10.15 10.67 -13.61
CA VAL A 14 10.40 9.24 -13.39
C VAL A 14 9.61 8.78 -12.18
N LYS A 15 8.94 7.63 -12.31
CA LYS A 15 8.50 6.83 -11.17
C LYS A 15 9.60 5.83 -10.85
N GLU A 16 10.32 6.01 -9.76
CA GLU A 16 11.43 5.13 -9.37
C GLU A 16 10.97 4.12 -8.32
N GLU A 17 11.10 2.83 -8.64
CA GLU A 17 10.64 1.70 -7.81
C GLU A 17 11.71 0.59 -7.70
N THR A 18 12.93 0.84 -8.18
CA THR A 18 14.02 -0.13 -8.17
C THR A 18 14.59 -0.26 -6.76
N PHE A 19 14.67 -1.48 -6.24
CA PHE A 19 15.23 -1.71 -4.91
C PHE A 19 16.77 -1.64 -4.93
N PRO A 20 17.40 -0.99 -3.93
CA PRO A 20 16.79 -0.24 -2.82
C PRO A 20 16.29 1.15 -3.25
N VAL A 21 14.97 1.39 -3.19
CA VAL A 21 14.29 2.58 -3.76
C VAL A 21 14.89 3.89 -3.28
N THR A 22 15.30 3.90 -2.02
CA THR A 22 15.94 5.01 -1.36
C THR A 22 17.23 5.45 -2.05
N HIS A 23 18.15 4.53 -2.33
CA HIS A 23 19.43 4.88 -2.95
C HIS A 23 19.26 5.22 -4.43
N MET A 24 18.38 4.48 -5.12
CA MET A 24 18.12 4.68 -6.54
C MET A 24 17.53 6.07 -6.82
N ILE A 25 16.66 6.57 -5.93
CA ILE A 25 16.14 7.95 -6.01
C ILE A 25 17.27 8.97 -5.88
N THR A 26 18.14 8.84 -4.86
CA THR A 26 19.27 9.76 -4.68
C THR A 26 20.19 9.73 -5.90
N GLU A 27 20.58 8.53 -6.35
CA GLU A 27 21.46 8.36 -7.50
C GLU A 27 20.86 8.98 -8.78
N LEU A 28 19.57 8.76 -9.03
CA LEU A 28 18.89 9.32 -10.20
C LEU A 28 18.84 10.84 -10.15
N ILE A 29 18.51 11.43 -9.00
CA ILE A 29 18.44 12.88 -8.84
C ILE A 29 19.84 13.50 -9.03
N ASP A 30 20.88 12.89 -8.45
CA ASP A 30 22.25 13.40 -8.52
C ASP A 30 22.85 13.32 -9.94
N GLN A 31 22.49 12.29 -10.70
CA GLN A 31 23.01 12.08 -12.07
C GLN A 31 22.16 12.73 -13.15
N ALA A 32 20.88 12.99 -12.89
CA ALA A 32 20.01 13.60 -13.87
C ALA A 32 20.29 15.11 -14.01
N GLY A 33 20.40 15.56 -15.25
CA GLY A 33 20.53 16.99 -15.55
C GLY A 33 19.23 17.77 -15.31
N SER A 34 19.27 19.06 -15.63
CA SER A 34 18.15 20.02 -15.43
C SER A 34 16.84 19.66 -16.13
N LYS A 35 16.84 18.69 -17.05
CA LYS A 35 15.65 18.23 -17.75
C LYS A 35 14.73 17.37 -16.86
N LEU A 36 15.27 16.72 -15.82
CA LEU A 36 14.45 15.99 -14.87
C LEU A 36 13.69 16.98 -13.98
N LYS A 37 12.37 17.04 -14.14
CA LYS A 37 11.48 17.91 -13.37
C LYS A 37 11.04 17.29 -12.04
N GLY A 38 11.14 15.98 -11.89
CA GLY A 38 10.84 15.32 -10.63
C GLY A 38 10.89 13.80 -10.65
N VAL A 39 11.25 13.24 -9.50
CA VAL A 39 11.15 11.80 -9.24
C VAL A 39 9.98 11.55 -8.31
N PHE A 40 9.08 10.66 -8.71
CA PHE A 40 8.00 10.15 -7.87
C PHE A 40 8.42 8.80 -7.30
N GLY A 41 8.24 8.65 -5.99
CA GLY A 41 8.32 7.33 -5.37
C GLY A 41 7.18 6.43 -5.82
N GLY A 42 7.29 5.15 -5.47
CA GLY A 42 6.23 4.18 -5.69
C GLY A 42 6.15 3.18 -4.56
N ALA A 43 6.15 1.88 -4.90
CA ALA A 43 5.99 0.77 -3.98
C ALA A 43 4.79 0.95 -3.04
N GLY A 44 3.67 1.45 -3.56
CA GLY A 44 2.44 1.71 -2.79
C GLY A 44 2.52 2.89 -1.82
N GLY A 45 3.60 3.70 -1.85
CA GLY A 45 3.86 4.77 -0.88
C GLY A 45 4.59 4.29 0.38
N ARG A 46 4.97 3.01 0.43
CA ARG A 46 5.57 2.35 1.61
C ARG A 46 6.83 3.02 2.12
N TYR A 47 7.57 3.69 1.26
CA TYR A 47 8.86 4.27 1.65
C TYR A 47 8.85 5.80 1.67
N LEU A 48 7.69 6.45 1.55
CA LEU A 48 7.58 7.92 1.51
C LEU A 48 8.31 8.61 2.68
N LEU A 49 8.22 8.06 3.90
CA LEU A 49 8.91 8.62 5.07
C LEU A 49 10.43 8.72 4.86
N PHE A 50 11.02 7.82 4.07
CA PHE A 50 12.45 7.78 3.78
C PHE A 50 12.79 8.40 2.43
N GLU A 51 11.88 8.40 1.48
CA GLU A 51 12.08 8.97 0.14
C GLU A 51 11.93 10.48 0.13
N HIS A 52 11.03 11.05 0.93
CA HIS A 52 10.83 12.50 1.05
C HIS A 52 12.12 13.29 1.33
N PRO A 53 12.94 12.96 2.35
CA PRO A 53 14.18 13.68 2.61
C PRO A 53 15.23 13.56 1.49
N ARG A 54 15.02 12.71 0.48
CA ARG A 54 15.89 12.54 -0.69
C ARG A 54 15.47 13.40 -1.88
N GLY A 55 14.41 14.19 -1.75
CA GLY A 55 13.99 15.14 -2.78
C GLY A 55 13.00 14.59 -3.80
N VAL A 56 12.24 13.54 -3.47
CA VAL A 56 11.13 13.13 -4.35
C VAL A 56 10.13 14.28 -4.52
N ALA A 57 9.70 14.50 -5.76
CA ALA A 57 8.66 15.47 -6.11
C ALA A 57 7.26 15.01 -5.66
N GLY A 58 7.08 13.71 -5.42
CA GLY A 58 5.82 13.15 -4.97
C GLY A 58 5.84 11.64 -4.82
N GLN A 59 4.64 11.06 -4.77
CA GLN A 59 4.41 9.63 -4.64
C GLN A 59 3.32 9.15 -5.59
N MET A 60 3.43 7.90 -6.02
CA MET A 60 2.40 7.20 -6.78
C MET A 60 1.90 5.97 -5.99
N PRO A 61 1.13 6.18 -4.91
CA PRO A 61 0.65 5.10 -4.05
C PRO A 61 -0.52 4.33 -4.67
N GLY A 62 -0.97 3.28 -3.98
CA GLY A 62 -2.26 2.67 -4.26
C GLY A 62 -3.42 3.66 -4.07
N CYS A 63 -4.50 3.46 -4.82
CA CYS A 63 -5.69 4.33 -4.77
C CYS A 63 -6.56 4.16 -3.51
N HIS A 64 -6.26 3.17 -2.67
CA HIS A 64 -7.18 2.71 -1.63
C HIS A 64 -7.12 3.54 -0.33
N VAL A 65 -5.98 4.17 -0.01
CA VAL A 65 -5.79 5.12 1.11
C VAL A 65 -4.98 6.36 0.70
N THR A 66 -5.14 6.82 -0.54
CA THR A 66 -4.39 7.97 -1.07
C THR A 66 -4.54 9.22 -0.21
N ASP A 67 -5.70 9.43 0.41
CA ASP A 67 -5.94 10.52 1.34
C ASP A 67 -5.06 10.47 2.59
N VAL A 68 -4.81 9.28 3.14
CA VAL A 68 -3.90 9.11 4.28
C VAL A 68 -2.45 9.33 3.84
N VAL A 69 -2.06 8.89 2.64
CA VAL A 69 -0.74 9.17 2.08
C VAL A 69 -0.53 10.68 1.85
N VAL A 70 -1.57 11.40 1.43
CA VAL A 70 -1.55 12.88 1.34
C VAL A 70 -1.35 13.51 2.71
N ARG A 71 -1.97 12.99 3.79
CA ARG A 71 -1.70 13.45 5.17
C ARG A 71 -0.25 13.25 5.57
N LEU A 72 0.32 12.07 5.28
CA LEU A 72 1.74 11.79 5.52
C LEU A 72 2.63 12.79 4.77
N ARG A 73 2.38 12.99 3.46
CA ARG A 73 3.13 13.97 2.67
C ARG A 73 2.99 15.38 3.25
N GLY A 74 1.78 15.81 3.59
CA GLY A 74 1.52 17.12 4.18
C GLY A 74 2.32 17.38 5.46
N ALA A 75 2.39 16.39 6.36
CA ALA A 75 3.22 16.49 7.57
C ALA A 75 4.72 16.61 7.24
N LEU A 76 5.20 15.89 6.23
CA LEU A 76 6.59 15.97 5.77
C LEU A 76 6.92 17.32 5.13
N GLU A 77 6.01 17.89 4.32
CA GLU A 77 6.19 19.20 3.67
C GLU A 77 6.34 20.35 4.68
N VAL A 78 5.64 20.29 5.82
CA VAL A 78 5.74 21.31 6.88
C VAL A 78 6.80 20.97 7.94
N GLY A 79 7.52 19.87 7.78
CA GLY A 79 8.56 19.43 8.72
C GLY A 79 8.05 18.82 10.04
N ASP A 80 6.76 18.47 10.14
CA ASP A 80 6.20 17.79 11.32
C ASP A 80 6.53 16.29 11.30
N LEU A 81 7.78 15.98 11.64
CA LEU A 81 8.28 14.61 11.68
C LEU A 81 7.57 13.75 12.74
N LYS A 82 7.00 14.35 13.78
CA LYS A 82 6.26 13.61 14.80
C LYS A 82 4.96 13.08 14.21
N GLU A 83 4.20 13.94 13.54
CA GLU A 83 2.97 13.55 12.86
C GLU A 83 3.25 12.62 11.69
N ALA A 84 4.29 12.88 10.89
CA ALA A 84 4.67 12.01 9.78
C ALA A 84 4.96 10.58 10.27
N LYS A 85 5.72 10.41 11.35
CA LYS A 85 5.98 9.10 11.96
C LYS A 85 4.73 8.45 12.53
N ARG A 86 3.83 9.22 13.15
CA ARG A 86 2.56 8.71 13.68
C ARG A 86 1.67 8.17 12.55
N VAL A 87 1.46 8.95 11.50
CA VAL A 87 0.65 8.55 10.33
C VAL A 87 1.27 7.35 9.62
N TYR A 88 2.59 7.37 9.41
CA TYR A 88 3.31 6.23 8.83
C TYR A 88 3.16 4.96 9.68
N GLY A 89 3.27 5.07 11.01
CA GLY A 89 3.08 3.96 11.93
C GLY A 89 1.70 3.32 11.84
N LEU A 90 0.64 4.12 11.70
CA LEU A 90 -0.72 3.63 11.51
C LEU A 90 -0.92 2.93 10.16
N MET A 91 -0.20 3.35 9.11
CA MET A 91 -0.24 2.69 7.80
C MET A 91 0.67 1.46 7.70
N ALA A 92 1.67 1.31 8.57
CA ALA A 92 2.67 0.24 8.47
C ALA A 92 2.05 -1.18 8.47
N PRO A 93 1.03 -1.49 9.29
CA PRO A 93 0.34 -2.77 9.21
C PRO A 93 -0.34 -3.01 7.85
N LEU A 94 -0.97 -1.97 7.27
CA LEU A 94 -1.57 -2.07 5.93
C LEU A 94 -0.50 -2.38 4.88
N PHE A 95 0.61 -1.65 4.93
CA PHE A 95 1.73 -1.84 4.01
C PHE A 95 2.32 -3.24 4.09
N ALA A 96 2.45 -3.81 5.30
CA ALA A 96 2.90 -5.17 5.52
C ALA A 96 1.89 -6.18 4.93
N LEU A 97 0.61 -6.01 5.22
CA LEU A 97 -0.47 -6.88 4.74
C LEU A 97 -0.51 -6.91 3.20
N GLU A 98 -0.30 -5.77 2.55
CA GLU A 98 -0.29 -5.67 1.09
C GLU A 98 0.91 -6.30 0.38
N THR A 99 1.97 -6.68 1.11
CA THR A 99 3.05 -7.48 0.52
C THR A 99 2.62 -8.92 0.26
N LEU A 100 1.54 -9.36 0.92
CA LEU A 100 0.93 -10.65 0.68
C LEU A 100 0.09 -10.61 -0.61
N LYS A 101 -0.01 -11.75 -1.28
CA LYS A 101 -0.86 -11.88 -2.47
C LYS A 101 -2.32 -11.77 -2.03
N GLY A 102 -3.04 -10.75 -2.48
CA GLY A 102 -4.43 -10.55 -2.08
C GLY A 102 -5.18 -9.52 -2.90
N ILE A 103 -6.45 -9.32 -2.54
CA ILE A 103 -7.32 -8.28 -3.11
C ILE A 103 -7.46 -7.09 -2.14
N TYR A 104 -6.40 -6.77 -1.38
CA TYR A 104 -6.42 -5.73 -0.34
C TYR A 104 -6.84 -4.36 -0.87
N TYR A 105 -6.30 -3.94 -2.02
CA TYR A 105 -6.59 -2.62 -2.63
C TYR A 105 -8.08 -2.48 -2.97
N PRO A 106 -8.68 -3.34 -3.81
CA PRO A 106 -10.12 -3.27 -4.07
C PRO A 106 -10.95 -3.68 -2.85
N GLY A 107 -10.41 -4.44 -1.90
CA GLY A 107 -11.02 -4.77 -0.62
C GLY A 107 -11.26 -3.53 0.25
N VAL A 108 -10.25 -2.66 0.38
CA VAL A 108 -10.37 -1.36 1.05
C VAL A 108 -11.34 -0.46 0.30
N LEU A 109 -11.23 -0.34 -1.03
CA LEU A 109 -12.16 0.48 -1.83
C LEU A 109 -13.62 0.03 -1.67
N ARG A 110 -13.88 -1.28 -1.60
CA ARG A 110 -15.22 -1.83 -1.35
C ARG A 110 -15.71 -1.51 0.06
N ARG A 111 -14.84 -1.62 1.07
CA ARG A 111 -15.18 -1.26 2.47
C ARG A 111 -15.47 0.23 2.60
N ARG A 112 -14.70 1.06 1.92
CA ARG A 112 -14.91 2.51 1.80
C ARG A 112 -16.03 2.89 0.82
N GLN A 113 -16.75 1.91 0.28
CA GLN A 113 -17.91 2.08 -0.61
C GLN A 113 -17.64 2.84 -1.92
N VAL A 114 -16.38 2.90 -2.38
CA VAL A 114 -16.01 3.45 -3.70
C VAL A 114 -16.45 2.53 -4.83
N ILE A 115 -16.34 1.21 -4.61
CA ILE A 115 -16.70 0.18 -5.58
C ILE A 115 -17.61 -0.88 -4.97
N LYS A 116 -18.42 -1.55 -5.80
CA LYS A 116 -19.39 -2.56 -5.33
C LYS A 116 -18.77 -3.93 -5.04
N SER A 117 -17.64 -4.27 -5.67
CA SER A 117 -17.04 -5.60 -5.59
C SER A 117 -15.52 -5.52 -5.61
N SER A 118 -14.87 -6.37 -4.81
CA SER A 118 -13.42 -6.53 -4.79
C SER A 118 -12.90 -7.68 -5.67
N ARG A 119 -13.77 -8.30 -6.48
CA ARG A 119 -13.40 -9.42 -7.36
C ARG A 119 -12.36 -8.99 -8.39
N SER A 120 -11.36 -9.84 -8.62
CA SER A 120 -10.34 -9.68 -9.66
C SER A 120 -10.52 -10.74 -10.74
N ARG A 121 -10.32 -10.35 -12.01
CA ARG A 121 -10.38 -11.26 -13.17
C ARG A 121 -9.29 -12.34 -13.13
N LEU A 122 -8.17 -12.08 -12.46
CA LEU A 122 -7.01 -12.97 -12.36
C LEU A 122 -6.98 -13.78 -11.05
N ALA A 123 -7.91 -13.53 -10.13
CA ALA A 123 -7.99 -14.22 -8.85
C ALA A 123 -9.03 -15.34 -8.88
N THR A 124 -9.06 -16.12 -9.97
CA THR A 124 -10.10 -17.14 -10.20
C THR A 124 -9.88 -18.43 -9.41
N ASP A 125 -8.66 -18.72 -8.96
CA ASP A 125 -8.30 -20.11 -8.61
C ASP A 125 -7.99 -20.36 -7.12
N TYR A 126 -8.02 -19.35 -6.24
CA TYR A 126 -7.82 -19.56 -4.80
C TYR A 126 -8.32 -18.36 -4.00
N PRO A 127 -8.94 -18.52 -2.81
CA PRO A 127 -9.14 -17.38 -1.93
C PRO A 127 -7.76 -16.89 -1.52
N THR A 128 -7.36 -15.73 -2.03
CA THR A 128 -6.08 -15.11 -1.67
C THR A 128 -6.10 -14.49 -0.27
N GLN A 129 -7.25 -14.51 0.40
CA GLN A 129 -7.47 -13.96 1.72
C GLN A 129 -8.46 -14.84 2.48
N ASP A 130 -8.17 -15.15 3.74
CA ASP A 130 -9.06 -15.87 4.64
C ASP A 130 -9.81 -14.93 5.62
N ALA A 131 -10.51 -15.51 6.60
CA ALA A 131 -11.22 -14.73 7.61
C ALA A 131 -10.29 -13.86 8.48
N TYR A 132 -9.07 -14.32 8.75
CA TYR A 132 -8.08 -13.56 9.52
C TYR A 132 -7.51 -12.41 8.71
N ASP A 133 -7.26 -12.57 7.41
CA ASP A 133 -6.89 -11.46 6.52
C ASP A 133 -7.95 -10.37 6.50
N HIS A 134 -9.23 -10.76 6.45
CA HIS A 134 -10.34 -9.81 6.48
C HIS A 134 -10.46 -9.09 7.82
N GLN A 135 -10.29 -9.81 8.93
CA GLN A 135 -10.31 -9.24 10.27
C GLN A 135 -9.13 -8.26 10.47
N ALA A 136 -7.92 -8.65 10.06
CA ALA A 136 -6.75 -7.79 10.12
C ALA A 136 -6.96 -6.51 9.30
N LEU A 137 -7.52 -6.63 8.09
CA LEU A 137 -7.84 -5.46 7.29
C LEU A 137 -8.88 -4.55 7.97
N ASP A 138 -9.90 -5.12 8.61
CA ASP A 138 -10.91 -4.34 9.33
C ASP A 138 -10.31 -3.57 10.50
N ASP A 139 -9.45 -4.21 11.29
CA ASP A 139 -8.82 -3.59 12.46
C ASP A 139 -7.87 -2.46 12.05
N ILE A 140 -7.08 -2.67 11.00
CA ILE A 140 -6.23 -1.64 10.40
C ILE A 140 -7.08 -0.45 9.92
N LEU A 141 -8.20 -0.71 9.25
CA LEU A 141 -9.06 0.38 8.75
C LEU A 141 -9.74 1.17 9.86
N LYS A 142 -10.10 0.55 10.98
CA LYS A 142 -10.63 1.28 12.16
C LYS A 142 -9.61 2.27 12.72
N GLU A 143 -8.33 1.87 12.76
CA GLU A 143 -7.24 2.76 13.21
C GLU A 143 -6.95 3.89 12.21
N LEU A 144 -7.12 3.63 10.91
CA LEU A 144 -6.94 4.62 9.85
C LEU A 144 -8.17 5.53 9.65
N GLU A 145 -9.36 5.11 10.06
CA GLU A 145 -10.62 5.83 9.84
C GLU A 145 -10.57 7.31 10.27
N PRO A 146 -9.97 7.68 11.43
CA PRO A 146 -9.82 9.08 11.83
C PRO A 146 -8.97 9.94 10.87
N LEU A 147 -8.17 9.32 10.00
CA LEU A 147 -7.32 9.99 9.01
C LEU A 147 -7.97 10.12 7.63
N PHE A 148 -9.09 9.42 7.38
CA PHE A 148 -9.78 9.51 6.10
C PHE A 148 -10.38 10.91 5.91
N ILE A 149 -10.12 11.51 4.75
CA ILE A 149 -10.67 12.82 4.41
C ILE A 149 -11.92 12.70 3.55
N TRP A 150 -12.07 11.56 2.86
CA TRP A 150 -13.23 11.26 2.04
C TRP A 150 -14.01 10.11 2.66
N MET A 151 -15.19 10.44 3.20
CA MET A 151 -16.17 9.51 3.75
C MET A 151 -17.58 10.00 3.43
N GLU A 152 -18.15 9.55 2.31
CA GLU A 152 -19.57 9.79 2.01
C GLU A 152 -20.49 8.90 2.84
N LYS A 153 -20.00 7.72 3.25
CA LYS A 153 -20.73 6.70 3.99
C LYS A 153 -19.81 6.03 5.01
N PRO A 154 -20.35 5.41 6.06
CA PRO A 154 -19.55 4.66 7.03
C PRO A 154 -18.75 3.54 6.36
N VAL A 155 -17.57 3.24 6.89
CA VAL A 155 -16.77 2.11 6.42
C VAL A 155 -17.51 0.80 6.72
N LEU A 156 -17.59 -0.09 5.73
CA LEU A 156 -18.14 -1.43 5.91
C LEU A 156 -17.06 -2.36 6.46
N TYR A 157 -17.37 -3.06 7.54
CA TYR A 157 -16.50 -4.08 8.13
C TYR A 157 -17.05 -5.49 7.85
N GLY A 158 -16.19 -6.49 7.93
CA GLY A 158 -16.52 -7.90 7.75
C GLY A 158 -16.12 -8.48 6.39
N LYS A 159 -16.34 -9.79 6.26
CA LYS A 159 -16.16 -10.50 4.99
C LYS A 159 -17.25 -10.11 3.98
N PRO A 160 -16.94 -9.93 2.69
CA PRO A 160 -17.97 -9.77 1.67
C PRO A 160 -18.91 -10.98 1.61
N ASP A 161 -20.22 -10.75 1.43
CA ASP A 161 -21.26 -11.80 1.44
C ASP A 161 -21.06 -12.92 0.40
N TRP A 162 -20.29 -12.63 -0.66
CA TRP A 162 -19.97 -13.59 -1.72
C TRP A 162 -18.79 -14.52 -1.38
N ILE A 163 -18.07 -14.25 -0.29
CA ILE A 163 -17.10 -15.20 0.30
C ILE A 163 -17.90 -16.13 1.20
N LYS A 164 -18.42 -17.21 0.61
CA LYS A 164 -19.03 -18.30 1.37
C LYS A 164 -17.94 -18.96 2.21
N GLU A 165 -18.26 -19.32 3.45
CA GLU A 165 -17.41 -20.23 4.21
C GLU A 165 -17.24 -21.49 3.38
N THR A 166 -16.01 -21.77 2.96
CA THR A 166 -15.64 -23.14 2.64
C THR A 166 -15.79 -23.89 3.95
N SER A 167 -16.92 -24.56 4.13
CA SER A 167 -17.10 -25.56 5.16
C SER A 167 -15.91 -26.50 5.05
N ARG A 168 -14.91 -26.36 5.92
CA ARG A 168 -13.91 -27.39 6.14
C ARG A 168 -14.72 -28.57 6.64
N GLY A 169 -14.99 -29.53 5.76
CA GLY A 169 -15.52 -30.81 6.15
C GLY A 169 -14.62 -31.32 7.28
N SER A 170 -15.22 -31.50 8.45
CA SER A 170 -14.62 -32.21 9.57
C SER A 170 -14.20 -33.60 9.09
N ASN A 171 -12.92 -33.78 8.82
CA ASN A 171 -12.29 -35.09 8.93
C ASN A 171 -11.31 -35.01 10.11
N ASP A 172 -11.90 -35.20 11.29
CA ASP A 172 -11.18 -35.64 12.47
C ASP A 172 -10.63 -37.04 12.19
N SER A 173 -9.37 -37.13 11.77
CA SER A 173 -8.51 -38.31 12.02
C SER A 173 -7.09 -38.06 11.51
N ASN A 174 -6.25 -37.37 12.29
CA ASN A 174 -4.97 -37.93 12.77
C ASN A 174 -4.18 -36.88 13.55
N ARG A 175 -4.01 -37.14 14.85
CA ARG A 175 -2.93 -36.60 15.67
C ARG A 175 -1.62 -37.27 15.25
N SER A 176 -0.55 -36.51 15.01
CA SER A 176 0.79 -36.85 15.51
C SER A 176 1.82 -35.75 15.21
N SER A 177 2.67 -35.53 16.23
CA SER A 177 3.98 -34.87 16.27
C SER A 177 4.07 -33.38 15.90
N VAL A 178 4.14 -32.59 16.96
CA VAL A 178 4.84 -31.31 17.06
C VAL A 178 6.30 -31.50 16.65
N ASP A 179 6.81 -30.65 15.77
CA ASP A 179 8.26 -30.46 15.58
C ASP A 179 8.56 -29.01 15.99
N THR A 180 9.27 -28.88 17.12
CA THR A 180 9.84 -27.64 17.63
C THR A 180 11.15 -27.37 16.90
N PHE A 181 11.31 -26.18 16.33
CA PHE A 181 12.60 -25.72 15.82
C PHE A 181 13.38 -25.07 16.96
N ASP A 182 14.54 -25.65 17.28
CA ASP A 182 15.69 -25.00 17.90
C ASP A 182 16.30 -23.95 16.95
#